data_AF-A0A3N0BE23-F1
#
_entry.id   AF-A0A3N0BE23-F1
#
_cell.length_a   1.000
_cell.length_b   1.000
_cell.length_c   1.000
_cell.angle_alpha   90.00
_cell.angle_beta   90.00
_cell.angle_gamma   90.00
#
_symmetry.space_group_name_H-M   'P 1'
#
loop_
_entity.id
_entity.type
_entity.pdbx_description
1 polymer ?
#
loop_
_entity_poly.entity_id
_entity_poly.type
_entity_poly.pdbx_seq_one_letter_code
_entity_poly.pdbx_strand_id
1 'polypeptide(L)'
;MTKSTSRSQVRLIASTNAIFGADEACAMLRISRDAMYRLAKDPDDPFPIRYIGGKTRDGIVLHDELVAWVERNSILGSPRRS
;
A
#
# COMPACT_ATOMS: atom_id res chain seq x y z
N MET A 1 -29.53 -3.85 14.21
CA MET A 1 -29.17 -4.61 13.00
C MET A 1 -27.71 -4.32 12.66
N THR A 2 -26.79 -5.23 13.00
CA THR A 2 -25.36 -5.11 12.65
C THR A 2 -25.17 -5.55 11.21
N LYS A 3 -24.82 -4.62 10.32
CA LYS A 3 -24.58 -4.91 8.90
C LYS A 3 -23.25 -5.67 8.77
N SER A 4 -23.31 -7.00 8.66
CA SER A 4 -22.18 -7.83 8.25
C SER A 4 -21.89 -7.57 6.77
N THR A 5 -20.83 -6.82 6.48
CA THR A 5 -20.39 -6.56 5.10
C THR A 5 -19.67 -7.79 4.58
N SER A 6 -20.21 -8.40 3.51
CA SER A 6 -19.68 -9.66 2.96
C SER A 6 -18.24 -9.49 2.46
N ARG A 7 -17.40 -10.52 2.63
CA ARG A 7 -15.99 -10.54 2.13
C ARG A 7 -15.91 -10.21 0.64
N SER A 8 -16.88 -10.65 -0.15
CA SER A 8 -16.97 -10.34 -1.58
C SER A 8 -17.31 -8.87 -1.83
N GLN A 9 -18.10 -8.25 -0.96
CA GLN A 9 -18.43 -6.82 -1.01
C GLN A 9 -17.23 -5.96 -0.63
N VAL A 10 -16.42 -6.39 0.35
CA VAL A 10 -15.12 -5.77 0.66
C VAL A 10 -14.16 -5.90 -0.53
N ARG A 11 -14.11 -7.08 -1.18
CA ARG A 11 -13.28 -7.30 -2.37
C ARG A 11 -13.69 -6.43 -3.56
N LEU A 12 -15.00 -6.24 -3.77
CA LEU A 12 -15.54 -5.41 -4.84
C LEU A 12 -15.30 -3.91 -4.54
N ILE A 13 -15.45 -3.48 -3.30
CA ILE A 13 -15.10 -2.12 -2.86
C ILE A 13 -13.58 -1.90 -2.98
N ALA A 14 -12.73 -2.88 -2.66
CA ALA A 14 -11.29 -2.79 -2.86
C ALA A 14 -10.88 -2.79 -4.35
N SER A 15 -11.70 -3.37 -5.23
CA SER A 15 -11.47 -3.38 -6.69
C SER A 15 -11.99 -2.11 -7.38
N THR A 16 -12.95 -1.41 -6.76
CA THR A 16 -13.57 -0.18 -7.29
C THR A 16 -13.00 1.08 -6.63
N ASN A 17 -12.63 0.96 -5.36
CA ASN A 17 -11.83 1.89 -4.56
C ASN A 17 -10.57 1.15 -4.10
N ALA A 18 -9.82 0.67 -5.08
CA ALA A 18 -8.36 0.56 -5.12
C ALA A 18 -7.63 0.42 -3.74
N ILE A 19 -7.90 -0.66 -2.99
CA ILE A 19 -7.20 -1.00 -1.73
C ILE A 19 -6.48 -2.32 -1.93
N PHE A 20 -5.17 -2.34 -1.68
CA PHE A 20 -4.33 -3.52 -1.75
C PHE A 20 -3.99 -4.04 -0.36
N GLY A 21 -3.86 -5.36 -0.22
CA GLY A 21 -3.14 -5.94 0.90
C GLY A 21 -1.63 -5.71 0.78
N ALA A 22 -0.92 -5.85 1.91
CA ALA A 22 0.55 -5.76 1.95
C ALA A 22 1.23 -6.68 0.91
N ASP A 23 0.74 -7.91 0.74
CA ASP A 23 1.29 -8.87 -0.22
C ASP A 23 1.03 -8.50 -1.68
N GLU A 24 -0.16 -7.97 -1.97
CA GLU A 24 -0.52 -7.50 -3.30
C GLU A 24 0.37 -6.33 -3.70
N ALA A 25 0.55 -5.35 -2.80
CA ALA A 25 1.45 -4.22 -3.03
C ALA A 25 2.92 -4.65 -3.19
N CYS A 26 3.40 -5.61 -2.40
CA CYS A 26 4.74 -6.20 -2.55
C CYS A 26 4.92 -6.88 -3.91
N ALA A 27 3.92 -7.66 -4.35
CA ALA A 27 3.95 -8.34 -5.64
C ALA A 27 3.98 -7.36 -6.81
N MET A 28 3.20 -6.27 -6.75
CA MET A 28 3.19 -5.21 -7.77
C MET A 28 4.54 -4.51 -7.87
N LEU A 29 5.17 -4.20 -6.74
CA LEU A 29 6.48 -3.53 -6.69
C LEU A 29 7.67 -4.48 -6.85
N ARG A 30 7.43 -5.79 -6.90
CA ARG A 30 8.45 -6.85 -6.94
C ARG A 30 9.47 -6.74 -5.80
N ILE A 31 8.99 -6.41 -4.60
CA ILE A 31 9.82 -6.31 -3.39
C ILE A 31 9.40 -7.36 -2.35
N SER A 32 10.31 -7.71 -1.44
CA SER A 32 9.98 -8.58 -0.31
C SER A 32 9.20 -7.82 0.77
N ARG A 33 8.48 -8.56 1.63
CA ARG A 33 7.76 -7.97 2.76
C ARG A 33 8.71 -7.26 3.74
N ASP A 34 9.92 -7.78 3.93
CA ASP A 34 10.94 -7.13 4.76
C ASP A 34 11.46 -5.83 4.14
N ALA A 35 11.57 -5.76 2.81
CA ALA A 35 11.89 -4.52 2.12
C ALA A 35 10.75 -3.50 2.29
N MET A 36 9.50 -3.93 2.12
CA MET A 36 8.32 -3.08 2.38
C MET A 36 8.31 -2.53 3.81
N TYR A 37 8.56 -3.36 4.83
CA TYR A 37 8.60 -2.88 6.21
C TYR A 37 9.77 -1.94 6.51
N ARG A 38 10.90 -2.05 5.80
CA ARG A 38 11.98 -1.06 5.89
C ARG A 38 11.56 0.27 5.28
N LEU A 39 10.93 0.25 4.10
CA LEU A 39 10.40 1.47 3.46
C LEU A 39 9.29 2.12 4.28
N ALA A 40 8.46 1.34 4.97
CA ALA A 40 7.41 1.86 5.86
C ALA A 40 7.96 2.56 7.12
N LYS A 41 9.25 2.37 7.44
CA LYS A 41 9.94 3.02 8.56
C LYS A 41 10.79 4.21 8.13
N ASP A 42 10.79 4.54 6.83
CA ASP A 42 11.49 5.72 6.34
C ASP A 42 10.88 6.97 7.00
N PRO A 43 11.69 7.83 7.64
CA PRO A 43 11.19 9.01 8.34
C PRO A 43 10.72 10.13 7.41
N ASP A 44 11.19 10.16 6.16
CA ASP A 44 10.97 11.27 5.23
C ASP A 44 9.86 10.96 4.20
N ASP A 45 9.85 9.76 3.62
CA ASP A 45 8.80 9.33 2.67
C ASP A 45 8.40 7.85 2.86
N PRO A 46 7.67 7.52 3.93
CA PRO A 46 7.33 6.14 4.27
C PRO A 46 6.41 5.49 3.24
N PHE A 47 6.62 4.19 3.02
CA PHE A 47 5.69 3.36 2.26
C PHE A 47 4.27 3.42 2.87
N PRO A 48 3.21 3.65 2.08
CA PRO A 48 1.88 4.02 2.59
C PRO A 48 1.05 2.82 3.07
N ILE A 49 1.59 2.06 4.03
CA ILE A 49 0.88 0.95 4.68
C ILE A 49 0.14 1.44 5.93
N ARG A 50 -1.14 1.07 6.04
CA ARG A 50 -2.04 1.41 7.15
C ARG A 50 -2.44 0.16 7.91
N TYR A 51 -2.40 0.24 9.25
CA TYR A 51 -2.79 -0.85 10.13
C TYR A 51 -4.18 -0.59 10.73
N ILE A 52 -5.09 -1.56 10.63
CA ILE A 52 -6.44 -1.46 11.20
C ILE A 52 -6.48 -2.28 12.50
N GLY A 53 -6.96 -1.65 13.59
CA GLY A 53 -7.20 -2.34 14.86
C GLY A 53 -5.93 -2.84 15.57
N GLY A 54 -4.78 -2.19 15.36
CA GLY A 54 -3.52 -2.53 16.04
C GLY A 54 -2.82 -3.78 15.52
N LYS A 55 -3.34 -4.45 14.48
CA LYS A 55 -2.70 -5.60 13.85
C LYS A 55 -1.68 -5.12 12.80
N THR A 56 -0.41 -5.43 13.03
CA THR A 56 0.71 -5.05 12.15
C THR A 56 0.89 -5.96 10.92
N ARG A 57 0.19 -7.09 10.89
CA ARG A 57 0.40 -8.15 9.89
C ARG A 57 -0.53 -8.07 8.69
N ASP A 58 -1.70 -7.46 8.87
CA ASP A 58 -2.76 -7.33 7.85
C ASP A 58 -2.92 -5.87 7.41
N GLY A 59 -1.79 -5.21 7.14
CA GLY A 59 -1.79 -3.83 6.69
C GLY A 59 -2.41 -3.70 5.29
N ILE A 60 -3.11 -2.60 5.08
CA ILE A 60 -3.71 -2.23 3.79
C ILE A 60 -2.97 -1.05 3.19
N VAL A 61 -3.01 -0.95 1.86
CA VAL A 61 -2.40 0.12 1.09
C VAL A 61 -3.46 0.72 0.18
N LEU A 62 -3.61 2.04 0.20
CA LEU A 62 -4.50 2.71 -0.74
C LEU A 62 -3.76 2.89 -2.07
N HIS A 63 -4.42 2.59 -3.18
CA HIS A 63 -3.86 2.70 -4.52
C HIS A 63 -3.35 4.09 -4.84
N ASP A 64 -4.13 5.14 -4.56
CA ASP A 64 -3.72 6.50 -4.92
C ASP A 64 -2.49 6.92 -4.11
N GLU A 65 -2.41 6.52 -2.84
CA GLU A 65 -1.23 6.72 -2.00
C GLU A 65 -0.03 5.92 -2.53
N LEU A 66 -0.25 4.66 -2.97
CA LEU A 66 0.77 3.81 -3.58
C LEU A 66 1.30 4.40 -4.88
N VAL A 67 0.43 4.87 -5.77
CA VAL A 67 0.80 5.50 -7.04
C VAL A 67 1.59 6.77 -6.77
N ALA A 68 1.09 7.67 -5.90
CA ALA A 68 1.79 8.90 -5.56
C ALA A 68 3.17 8.61 -4.92
N TRP A 69 3.26 7.59 -4.08
CA TRP A 69 4.53 7.16 -3.50
C TRP A 69 5.49 6.60 -4.57
N VAL A 70 5.01 5.77 -5.50
CA VAL A 70 5.81 5.26 -6.62
C VAL A 70 6.28 6.39 -7.53
N GLU A 71 5.45 7.38 -7.83
CA GLU A 71 5.84 8.54 -8.64
C GLU A 71 6.99 9.34 -8.01
N ARG A 72 6.98 9.51 -6.67
CA ARG A 72 8.07 10.18 -5.94
C ARG A 72 9.35 9.34 -5.87
N ASN A 73 9.22 8.02 -5.75
CA ASN A 73 10.33 7.10 -5.48
C ASN A 73 10.90 6.42 -6.74
N SER A 74 10.23 6.53 -7.88
CA SER A 74 10.71 6.00 -9.16
C SER A 74 11.57 7.01 -9.90
N ILE A 75 12.70 6.55 -10.45
CA ILE A 75 13.67 7.36 -11.21
C ILE A 75 13.04 8.04 -12.44
N LEU A 76 11.85 7.60 -12.88
CA LEU A 76 11.08 8.21 -13.97
C LEU A 76 10.56 9.63 -13.65
N GLY A 77 10.55 10.06 -12.38
CA GLY A 77 10.10 11.39 -11.94
C GLY A 77 11.21 12.35 -11.49
N SER A 78 12.48 11.93 -11.45
CA SER A 78 13.58 12.83 -11.06
C SER A 78 14.11 13.60 -12.29
N PRO A 79 14.17 14.95 -12.27
CA PRO A 79 15.08 15.66 -13.17
C PRO A 79 16.47 15.10 -12.88
N ARG A 80 17.12 14.54 -13.91
CA ARG A 80 18.48 13.98 -13.79
C ARG A 80 19.34 14.93 -12.97
N ARG A 81 19.76 14.51 -11.78
CA ARG A 81 20.87 15.16 -11.10
C ARG A 81 22.15 14.57 -11.70
N SER A 82 22.83 15.46 -12.43
CA SER A 82 24.14 15.35 -13.10
C SER A 82 24.30 14.27 -14.15
#